data_AF-A0A6L6PXU1-F1
#
_entry.id   AF-A0A6L6PXU1-F1
#
_cell.length_a   1.000
_cell.length_b   1.000
_cell.length_c   1.000
_cell.angle_alpha   90.00
_cell.angle_beta   90.00
_cell.angle_gamma   90.00
#
_symmetry.space_group_name_H-M   'P 1'
#
loop_
_entity.id
_entity.type
_entity.pdbx_description
1 polymer ?
#
loop_
_entity_poly.entity_id
_entity_poly.type
_entity_poly.pdbx_seq_one_letter_code
_entity_poly.pdbx_strand_id
1 'polypeptide(L)'
;MPTSASLFHPALQAACSMLLAVLLLAPPAWAANEDTRVEILPSSHPAFPALDRVRVERIVRTTLLEHSTTPYLLARIRVQFAPDGIPLHLVVYLAHANISQADTARITLAPGYVVSAVDTAYQQRESDLEPGTFTVQDADMLFETPVDFIATAAAGVRRGCELGAAAGYACDVLLGSAAGVQDIRNYLLAPRLKALGNIGHGNPNGIQLADGMLTNSWFATLPAGTLAGKLLYFNSCQVHNAPLEPAIMGAGARTYIGGNLNLPIGGSEEVFKCFWNAALNDRSGMGAALGACEEAQGLTGFHGLSGDAGRFTDNRIGDDDGYHAGDTADHAYTSPRVQRVLAYFAGQLGQHGGAGLDTGGSDRPVGLTHVLALPPLAQVTAATVTLRLRGTNSLVKNDVIFYNDSVSATEAEREPCAPTAQCDGLQPFLPYIALRDLLGAEPRAGVDYLVHLNLAKVPLRLRDSTGGPGGSQAPAPDVYRNLLGVLASGHLDLIIGDDSMVDYSELAVSYTLPSHATGDLDGDGRIDRNDLDIILSGLDTDATAGGDPRDLDLDGRITVLDARRLVLLCSKTQCAR
;
A
#
# COMPACT_ATOMS: atom_id res chain seq x y z
N MET A 1 20.57 -0.91 79.29
CA MET A 1 19.13 -1.14 79.57
C MET A 1 18.37 0.08 79.05
N PRO A 2 17.27 -0.04 78.29
CA PRO A 2 16.33 -1.15 78.20
C PRO A 2 16.30 -1.88 76.84
N THR A 3 15.64 -3.03 76.89
CA THR A 3 15.28 -4.01 75.87
C THR A 3 14.06 -3.57 75.05
N SER A 4 14.11 -3.67 73.71
CA SER A 4 12.93 -3.62 72.85
C SER A 4 12.74 -4.97 72.15
N ALA A 5 11.66 -5.65 72.55
CA ALA A 5 11.25 -6.96 72.08
C ALA A 5 10.65 -6.90 70.66
N SER A 6 11.00 -7.89 69.86
CA SER A 6 10.47 -8.19 68.54
C SER A 6 9.05 -8.76 68.64
N LEU A 7 8.07 -8.08 68.02
CA LEU A 7 6.71 -8.57 67.81
C LEU A 7 6.58 -9.03 66.36
N PHE A 8 6.87 -10.31 66.09
CA PHE A 8 6.48 -10.96 64.85
C PHE A 8 5.01 -11.39 64.94
N HIS A 9 4.19 -10.89 64.01
CA HIS A 9 2.76 -11.17 63.94
C HIS A 9 2.50 -12.53 63.24
N PRO A 10 1.82 -13.50 63.87
CA PRO A 10 1.57 -14.83 63.29
C PRO A 10 0.55 -14.85 62.12
N ALA A 11 -0.05 -13.71 61.78
CA ALA A 11 -1.04 -13.62 60.69
C ALA A 11 -0.42 -13.62 59.29
N LEU A 12 0.82 -13.14 59.11
CA LEU A 12 1.49 -13.15 57.80
C LEU A 12 1.93 -14.56 57.35
N GLN A 13 2.18 -15.46 58.31
CA GLN A 13 2.66 -16.81 58.00
C GLN A 13 1.53 -17.70 57.47
N ALA A 14 0.30 -17.53 57.96
CA ALA A 14 -0.87 -18.29 57.49
C ALA A 14 -1.33 -17.87 56.08
N ALA A 15 -1.26 -16.57 55.74
CA ALA A 15 -1.58 -16.10 54.39
C ALA A 15 -0.53 -16.54 53.35
N CYS A 16 0.74 -16.61 53.73
CA CYS A 16 1.81 -17.08 52.85
C CYS A 16 1.74 -18.61 52.60
N SER A 17 1.32 -19.40 53.61
CA SER A 17 1.12 -20.84 53.46
C SER A 17 -0.12 -21.23 52.63
N MET A 18 -1.21 -20.45 52.67
CA MET A 18 -2.35 -20.68 51.76
C MET A 18 -2.04 -20.30 50.31
N LEU A 19 -1.26 -19.24 50.06
CA LEU A 19 -0.85 -18.87 48.71
C LEU A 19 0.07 -19.93 48.08
N LEU A 20 0.97 -20.53 48.86
CA LEU A 20 1.84 -21.61 48.43
C LEU A 20 1.08 -22.93 48.17
N ALA A 21 0.02 -23.20 48.93
CA ALA A 21 -0.82 -24.38 48.74
C ALA A 21 -1.74 -24.26 47.50
N VAL A 22 -2.21 -23.06 47.15
CA VAL A 22 -2.99 -22.81 45.93
C VAL A 22 -2.10 -22.87 44.68
N LEU A 23 -0.85 -22.41 44.76
CA LEU A 23 0.15 -22.55 43.68
C LEU A 23 0.59 -24.00 43.44
N LEU A 24 0.52 -24.88 44.45
CA LEU A 24 0.83 -26.31 44.33
C LEU A 24 -0.35 -27.18 43.87
N LEU A 25 -1.56 -26.61 43.78
CA LEU A 25 -2.77 -27.28 43.30
C LEU A 25 -3.26 -26.78 41.93
N ALA A 26 -2.49 -25.88 41.28
CA ALA A 26 -2.72 -25.61 39.87
C ALA A 26 -2.60 -26.96 39.11
N PRO A 27 -3.62 -27.36 38.34
CA PRO A 27 -3.54 -28.58 37.56
C PRO A 27 -2.25 -28.53 36.71
N PRO A 28 -1.55 -29.66 36.54
CA PRO A 28 -0.35 -29.69 35.70
C PRO A 28 -0.68 -29.07 34.34
N ALA A 29 0.23 -28.26 33.81
CA ALA A 29 0.09 -27.49 32.56
C ALA A 29 -0.17 -28.35 31.28
N TRP A 30 -0.50 -29.63 31.45
CA TRP A 30 -0.69 -30.63 30.41
C TRP A 30 -2.07 -30.55 29.75
N ALA A 31 -3.01 -29.80 30.32
CA ALA A 31 -4.36 -29.63 29.75
C ALA A 31 -4.51 -28.38 28.86
N ALA A 32 -3.45 -27.61 28.60
CA ALA A 32 -3.54 -26.32 27.92
C ALA A 32 -4.14 -26.39 26.50
N ASN A 33 -4.05 -27.56 25.85
CA ASN A 33 -4.43 -27.77 24.45
C ASN A 33 -5.40 -28.94 24.23
N GLU A 34 -6.06 -29.44 25.28
CA GLU A 34 -7.06 -30.53 25.13
C GLU A 34 -8.21 -30.08 24.22
N ASP A 35 -8.64 -28.83 24.36
CA ASP A 35 -9.74 -28.23 23.61
C ASP A 35 -9.30 -27.60 22.27
N THR A 36 -8.00 -27.68 21.90
CA THR A 36 -7.53 -27.14 20.63
C THR A 36 -8.24 -27.84 19.47
N ARG A 37 -8.88 -27.04 18.60
CA ARG A 37 -9.53 -27.54 17.39
C ARG A 37 -8.46 -28.04 16.43
N VAL A 38 -8.63 -29.25 15.90
CA VAL A 38 -7.73 -29.81 14.88
C VAL A 38 -8.50 -29.92 13.56
N GLU A 39 -7.92 -29.39 12.49
CA GLU A 39 -8.54 -29.34 11.17
C GLU A 39 -7.56 -29.88 10.12
N ILE A 40 -7.96 -30.93 9.38
CA ILE A 40 -7.18 -31.44 8.25
C ILE A 40 -7.67 -30.76 6.97
N LEU A 41 -6.79 -29.96 6.38
CA LEU A 41 -7.06 -29.20 5.17
C LEU A 41 -7.29 -30.13 3.97
N PRO A 42 -8.22 -29.78 3.05
CA PRO A 42 -8.40 -30.51 1.80
C PRO A 42 -7.10 -30.59 0.98
N SER A 43 -6.94 -31.67 0.22
CA SER A 43 -5.85 -31.84 -0.74
C SER A 43 -6.40 -32.36 -2.07
N SER A 44 -5.83 -31.89 -3.18
CA SER A 44 -6.13 -32.39 -4.53
C SER A 44 -5.51 -33.76 -4.81
N HIS A 45 -4.65 -34.26 -3.91
CA HIS A 45 -3.97 -35.54 -4.10
C HIS A 45 -4.97 -36.71 -4.16
N PRO A 46 -4.87 -37.64 -5.14
CA PRO A 46 -5.84 -38.73 -5.32
C PRO A 46 -5.99 -39.68 -4.12
N ALA A 47 -4.96 -39.77 -3.26
CA ALA A 47 -4.99 -40.59 -2.05
C ALA A 47 -5.69 -39.91 -0.85
N PHE A 48 -5.96 -38.60 -0.91
CA PHE A 48 -6.55 -37.85 0.20
C PHE A 48 -7.92 -38.36 0.67
N PRO A 49 -8.85 -38.81 -0.20
CA PRO A 49 -10.11 -39.42 0.23
C PRO A 49 -9.94 -40.67 1.10
N ALA A 50 -8.81 -41.38 0.97
CA ALA A 50 -8.48 -42.58 1.74
C ALA A 50 -7.61 -42.30 2.98
N LEU A 51 -7.36 -41.03 3.31
CA LEU A 51 -6.54 -40.63 4.44
C LEU A 51 -7.15 -41.10 5.77
N ASP A 52 -6.33 -41.68 6.65
CA ASP A 52 -6.72 -42.02 8.02
C ASP A 52 -6.69 -40.75 8.89
N ARG A 53 -7.79 -39.98 8.82
CA ARG A 53 -7.94 -38.67 9.48
C ARG A 53 -7.79 -38.76 11.00
N VAL A 54 -8.37 -39.79 11.62
CA VAL A 54 -8.30 -40.02 13.07
C VAL A 54 -6.85 -40.23 13.51
N ARG A 55 -6.07 -40.96 12.70
CA ARG A 55 -4.66 -41.20 12.99
C ARG A 55 -3.80 -39.95 12.82
N VAL A 56 -4.05 -39.16 11.76
CA VAL A 56 -3.36 -37.87 11.56
C VAL A 56 -3.63 -36.91 12.71
N GLU A 57 -4.89 -36.76 13.12
CA GLU A 57 -5.26 -35.91 14.27
C GLU A 57 -4.56 -36.37 15.55
N ARG A 58 -4.59 -37.69 15.83
CA ARG A 58 -3.91 -38.25 17.01
C ARG A 58 -2.42 -37.95 17.02
N ILE A 59 -1.76 -38.06 15.87
CA ILE A 59 -0.33 -37.74 15.75
C ILE A 59 -0.08 -36.29 16.14
N VAL A 60 -0.82 -35.34 15.58
CA VAL A 60 -0.63 -33.92 15.92
C VAL A 60 -0.91 -33.63 17.39
N ARG A 61 -1.96 -34.22 17.97
CA ARG A 61 -2.26 -34.07 19.41
C ARG A 61 -1.12 -34.58 20.29
N THR A 62 -0.73 -35.83 20.11
CA THR A 62 0.29 -36.49 20.94
C THR A 62 1.70 -36.00 20.70
N THR A 63 2.01 -35.49 19.51
CA THR A 63 3.39 -35.08 19.14
C THR A 63 3.63 -33.59 19.37
N LEU A 64 2.62 -32.74 19.16
CA LEU A 64 2.77 -31.28 19.29
C LEU A 64 1.97 -30.70 20.46
N LEU A 65 0.67 -30.97 20.52
CA LEU A 65 -0.23 -30.23 21.42
C LEU A 65 -0.10 -30.64 22.90
N GLU A 66 -0.02 -31.95 23.20
CA GLU A 66 0.12 -32.48 24.57
C GLU A 66 1.41 -32.03 25.27
N HIS A 67 2.44 -31.72 24.49
CA HIS A 67 3.75 -31.31 25.01
C HIS A 67 3.95 -29.79 25.01
N SER A 68 3.05 -29.03 24.42
CA SER A 68 3.18 -27.58 24.35
C SER A 68 2.61 -26.91 25.59
N THR A 69 3.39 -26.01 26.19
CA THR A 69 2.93 -25.10 27.24
C THR A 69 2.21 -23.87 26.68
N THR A 70 2.28 -23.66 25.37
CA THR A 70 1.60 -22.56 24.68
C THR A 70 0.16 -22.99 24.39
N PRO A 71 -0.85 -22.21 24.80
CA PRO A 71 -2.23 -22.50 24.46
C PRO A 71 -2.53 -22.12 23.00
N TYR A 72 -3.14 -23.04 22.26
CA TYR A 72 -3.56 -22.87 20.87
C TYR A 72 -5.07 -23.02 20.73
N LEU A 73 -5.67 -22.18 19.88
CA LEU A 73 -7.10 -22.31 19.53
C LEU A 73 -7.31 -23.30 18.39
N LEU A 74 -6.35 -23.37 17.46
CA LEU A 74 -6.50 -24.10 16.22
C LEU A 74 -5.17 -24.68 15.74
N ALA A 75 -5.21 -25.94 15.31
CA ALA A 75 -4.15 -26.63 14.59
C ALA A 75 -4.66 -27.05 13.20
N ARG A 76 -4.21 -26.38 12.14
CA ARG A 76 -4.52 -26.75 10.75
C ARG A 76 -3.42 -27.63 10.18
N ILE A 77 -3.80 -28.75 9.58
CA ILE A 77 -2.89 -29.80 9.12
C ILE A 77 -3.00 -29.92 7.61
N ARG A 78 -1.87 -29.75 6.93
CA ARG A 78 -1.71 -30.11 5.53
C ARG A 78 -0.91 -31.41 5.43
N VAL A 79 -1.45 -32.38 4.71
CA VAL A 79 -0.81 -33.68 4.49
C VAL A 79 -0.12 -33.68 3.14
N GLN A 80 1.19 -33.90 3.16
CA GLN A 80 1.99 -34.05 1.94
C GLN A 80 2.16 -35.52 1.62
N PHE A 81 1.87 -35.91 0.38
CA PHE A 81 1.90 -37.29 -0.08
C PHE A 81 3.12 -37.55 -0.97
N ALA A 82 3.67 -38.77 -0.88
CA ALA A 82 4.55 -39.30 -1.90
C ALA A 82 3.74 -39.71 -3.16
N PRO A 83 4.39 -39.90 -4.33
CA PRO A 83 3.69 -40.28 -5.56
C PRO A 83 2.90 -41.59 -5.49
N ASP A 84 3.26 -42.48 -4.56
CA ASP A 84 2.55 -43.74 -4.29
C ASP A 84 1.33 -43.58 -3.37
N GLY A 85 1.02 -42.35 -2.95
CA GLY A 85 -0.09 -42.02 -2.08
C GLY A 85 0.17 -42.23 -0.59
N ILE A 86 1.40 -42.54 -0.18
CA ILE A 86 1.77 -42.62 1.23
C ILE A 86 2.00 -41.21 1.80
N PRO A 87 1.40 -40.84 2.96
CA PRO A 87 1.73 -39.59 3.64
C PRO A 87 3.22 -39.51 4.00
N LEU A 88 3.92 -38.51 3.46
CA LEU A 88 5.35 -38.27 3.66
C LEU A 88 5.60 -37.40 4.90
N HIS A 89 4.85 -36.31 5.04
CA HIS A 89 4.94 -35.43 6.19
C HIS A 89 3.68 -34.59 6.37
N LEU A 90 3.52 -34.02 7.56
CA LEU A 90 2.48 -33.08 7.92
C LEU A 90 3.10 -31.69 8.07
N VAL A 91 2.48 -30.67 7.51
CA VAL A 91 2.74 -29.26 7.84
C VAL A 91 1.60 -28.80 8.73
N VAL A 92 1.92 -28.33 9.93
CA VAL A 92 0.95 -28.00 10.97
C VAL A 92 1.08 -26.52 11.30
N TYR A 93 0.01 -25.76 11.13
CA TYR A 93 -0.08 -24.35 11.48
C TYR A 93 -0.85 -24.20 12.78
N LEU A 94 -0.22 -23.62 13.80
CA LEU A 94 -0.71 -23.54 15.17
C LEU A 94 -1.03 -22.08 15.52
N ALA A 95 -2.31 -21.75 15.65
CA ALA A 95 -2.78 -20.41 15.99
C ALA A 95 -2.86 -20.24 17.51
N HIS A 96 -2.13 -19.26 18.05
CA HIS A 96 -2.07 -18.98 19.49
C HIS A 96 -3.42 -18.51 20.04
N ALA A 97 -3.71 -18.82 21.29
CA ALA A 97 -5.02 -18.54 21.86
C ALA A 97 -5.26 -17.10 22.32
N ASN A 98 -4.21 -16.41 22.74
CA ASN A 98 -4.32 -15.13 23.42
C ASN A 98 -3.74 -13.96 22.61
N ILE A 99 -3.07 -14.26 21.50
CA ILE A 99 -2.36 -13.30 20.66
C ILE A 99 -2.50 -13.70 19.19
N SER A 100 -2.43 -12.73 18.30
CA SER A 100 -2.48 -12.91 16.83
C SER A 100 -1.19 -13.50 16.24
N GLN A 101 -0.59 -14.50 16.91
CA GLN A 101 0.65 -15.17 16.49
C GLN A 101 0.36 -16.60 15.99
N ALA A 102 1.14 -17.07 15.02
CA ALA A 102 1.11 -18.45 14.54
C ALA A 102 2.50 -19.10 14.52
N ASP A 103 2.56 -20.37 14.89
CA ASP A 103 3.72 -21.23 14.72
C ASP A 103 3.49 -22.20 13.56
N THR A 104 4.59 -22.65 12.93
CA THR A 104 4.55 -23.68 11.89
C THR A 104 5.49 -24.82 12.27
N ALA A 105 4.97 -26.04 12.22
CA ALA A 105 5.72 -27.25 12.51
C ALA A 105 5.64 -28.24 11.35
N ARG A 106 6.65 -29.09 11.22
CA ARG A 106 6.68 -30.21 10.29
C ARG A 106 6.87 -31.53 11.02
N ILE A 107 5.97 -32.48 10.77
CA ILE A 107 6.07 -33.86 11.28
C ILE A 107 6.40 -34.78 10.12
N THR A 108 7.60 -35.34 10.08
CA THR A 108 7.99 -36.31 9.06
C THR A 108 7.46 -37.69 9.42
N LEU A 109 6.88 -38.38 8.44
CA LEU A 109 6.25 -39.69 8.61
C LEU A 109 7.04 -40.75 7.84
N ALA A 110 7.28 -41.87 8.49
CA ALA A 110 7.68 -43.13 7.87
C ALA A 110 6.41 -43.98 7.55
N PRO A 111 6.52 -45.02 6.69
CA PRO A 111 5.39 -45.85 6.30
C PRO A 111 4.55 -46.34 7.48
N GLY A 112 3.24 -46.32 7.31
CA GLY A 112 2.30 -46.65 8.38
C GLY A 112 2.19 -45.56 9.45
N TYR A 113 2.34 -44.28 9.09
CA TYR A 113 2.18 -43.11 9.97
C TYR A 113 3.06 -43.14 11.23
N VAL A 114 4.30 -43.64 11.10
CA VAL A 114 5.27 -43.62 12.20
C VAL A 114 5.99 -42.27 12.19
N VAL A 115 5.89 -41.49 13.26
CA VAL A 115 6.61 -40.21 13.37
C VAL A 115 8.11 -40.48 13.40
N SER A 116 8.85 -39.95 12.43
CA SER A 116 10.30 -40.12 12.31
C SER A 116 11.10 -38.87 12.69
N ALA A 117 10.51 -37.68 12.53
CA ALA A 117 11.11 -36.42 12.94
C ALA A 117 10.02 -35.35 13.18
N VAL A 118 10.33 -34.39 14.05
CA VAL A 118 9.51 -33.21 14.33
C VAL A 118 10.40 -31.98 14.28
N ASP A 119 10.00 -31.01 13.47
CA ASP A 119 10.63 -29.70 13.37
C ASP A 119 9.60 -28.65 13.78
N THR A 120 9.73 -28.08 14.98
CA THR A 120 8.80 -27.09 15.53
C THR A 120 9.13 -25.66 15.10
N ALA A 121 10.21 -25.45 14.36
CA ALA A 121 10.64 -24.16 13.84
C ALA A 121 10.59 -24.15 12.31
N TYR A 122 9.67 -24.94 11.74
CA TYR A 122 9.61 -25.16 10.30
C TYR A 122 9.14 -23.91 9.57
N GLN A 123 9.87 -23.52 8.53
CA GLN A 123 9.41 -22.52 7.57
C GLN A 123 8.77 -23.23 6.37
N GLN A 124 7.50 -22.90 6.11
CA GLN A 124 6.77 -23.42 4.97
C GLN A 124 7.53 -23.15 3.65
N ARG A 125 7.49 -24.12 2.75
CA ARG A 125 8.01 -24.03 1.38
C ARG A 125 6.86 -23.95 0.38
N GLU A 126 7.14 -23.39 -0.81
CA GLU A 126 6.18 -23.36 -1.92
C GLU A 126 5.66 -24.75 -2.31
N SER A 127 6.52 -25.78 -2.22
CA SER A 127 6.14 -27.18 -2.48
C SER A 127 5.08 -27.72 -1.52
N ASP A 128 4.86 -27.06 -0.39
CA ASP A 128 3.88 -27.49 0.60
C ASP A 128 2.48 -26.93 0.28
N LEU A 129 2.36 -25.97 -0.64
CA LEU A 129 1.08 -25.39 -1.04
C LEU A 129 0.40 -26.27 -2.09
N GLU A 130 -0.93 -26.21 -2.12
CA GLU A 130 -1.74 -26.90 -3.11
C GLU A 130 -1.74 -26.02 -4.35
N PRO A 131 -1.60 -26.59 -5.55
CA PRO A 131 -1.70 -25.81 -6.77
C PRO A 131 -3.09 -25.17 -6.85
N GLY A 132 -3.16 -23.85 -6.74
CA GLY A 132 -4.39 -23.12 -6.92
C GLY A 132 -4.55 -22.64 -8.36
N THR A 133 -5.79 -22.40 -8.78
CA THR A 133 -6.08 -21.77 -10.07
C THR A 133 -6.00 -20.26 -9.95
N PHE A 134 -5.29 -19.62 -10.88
CA PHE A 134 -5.29 -18.17 -10.98
C PHE A 134 -6.60 -17.69 -11.58
N THR A 135 -7.39 -16.97 -10.80
CA THR A 135 -8.56 -16.23 -11.29
C THR A 135 -8.28 -14.76 -11.05
N VAL A 136 -8.37 -13.93 -12.10
CA VAL A 136 -8.23 -12.48 -11.94
C VAL A 136 -9.40 -11.99 -11.10
N GLN A 137 -9.09 -11.38 -9.96
CA GLN A 137 -10.07 -10.79 -9.08
C GLN A 137 -10.27 -9.31 -9.44
N ASP A 138 -11.51 -8.85 -9.38
CA ASP A 138 -11.92 -7.53 -9.88
C ASP A 138 -12.43 -6.62 -8.75
N ALA A 139 -11.62 -6.47 -7.70
CA ALA A 139 -11.88 -5.55 -6.59
C ALA A 139 -10.78 -4.51 -6.44
N ASP A 140 -11.16 -3.34 -5.95
CA ASP A 140 -10.22 -2.29 -5.58
C ASP A 140 -9.69 -2.50 -4.15
N MET A 141 -10.49 -3.14 -3.28
CA MET A 141 -10.09 -3.47 -1.92
C MET A 141 -10.44 -4.91 -1.57
N LEU A 142 -9.57 -5.56 -0.81
CA LEU A 142 -9.83 -6.86 -0.20
C LEU A 142 -9.68 -6.75 1.31
N PHE A 143 -10.68 -7.24 2.04
CA PHE A 143 -10.59 -7.44 3.48
C PHE A 143 -10.80 -8.90 3.82
N GLU A 144 -9.88 -9.49 4.55
CA GLU A 144 -9.90 -10.93 4.76
C GLU A 144 -9.48 -11.36 6.15
N THR A 145 -10.09 -12.45 6.61
CA THR A 145 -9.62 -13.16 7.80
C THR A 145 -9.73 -14.67 7.60
N PRO A 146 -8.65 -15.43 7.87
CA PRO A 146 -8.68 -16.89 7.86
C PRO A 146 -9.17 -17.46 9.21
N VAL A 147 -9.47 -16.59 10.18
CA VAL A 147 -9.90 -16.93 11.55
C VAL A 147 -11.29 -16.37 11.83
N ASP A 148 -12.24 -16.75 10.98
CA ASP A 148 -13.66 -16.37 11.08
C ASP A 148 -14.36 -16.85 12.37
N PHE A 149 -13.74 -17.76 13.12
CA PHE A 149 -14.18 -18.14 14.47
C PHE A 149 -13.86 -17.08 15.54
N ILE A 150 -12.99 -16.12 15.25
CA ILE A 150 -12.77 -14.92 16.08
C ILE A 150 -13.75 -13.84 15.61
N ALA A 151 -14.82 -13.65 16.38
CA ALA A 151 -15.92 -12.75 15.99
C ALA A 151 -15.45 -11.30 15.73
N THR A 152 -14.47 -10.80 16.50
CA THR A 152 -13.89 -9.47 16.32
C THR A 152 -13.13 -9.33 15.01
N ALA A 153 -12.40 -10.36 14.58
CA ALA A 153 -11.70 -10.39 13.30
C ALA A 153 -12.68 -10.38 12.12
N ALA A 154 -13.69 -11.26 12.15
CA ALA A 154 -14.73 -11.30 11.12
C ALA A 154 -15.50 -9.97 11.02
N ALA A 155 -15.80 -9.35 12.17
CA ALA A 155 -16.45 -8.03 12.20
C ALA A 155 -15.52 -6.91 11.68
N GLY A 156 -14.23 -6.96 12.01
CA GLY A 156 -13.23 -5.99 11.57
C GLY A 156 -13.08 -5.94 10.05
N VAL A 157 -12.97 -7.09 9.40
CA VAL A 157 -12.80 -7.16 7.93
C VAL A 157 -14.08 -6.77 7.20
N ARG A 158 -15.25 -7.17 7.70
CA ARG A 158 -16.55 -6.72 7.15
C ARG A 158 -16.69 -5.20 7.26
N ARG A 159 -16.33 -4.64 8.42
CA ARG A 159 -16.39 -3.20 8.63
C ARG A 159 -15.42 -2.44 7.72
N GLY A 160 -14.20 -2.94 7.54
CA GLY A 160 -13.26 -2.39 6.57
C GLY A 160 -13.85 -2.32 5.16
N CYS A 161 -14.53 -3.39 4.75
CA CYS A 161 -15.16 -3.42 3.43
C CYS A 161 -16.39 -2.52 3.30
N GLU A 162 -17.22 -2.42 4.32
CA GLU A 162 -18.33 -1.45 4.38
C GLU A 162 -17.82 -0.01 4.22
N LEU A 163 -16.71 0.32 4.88
CA LEU A 163 -16.07 1.64 4.80
C LEU A 163 -15.51 1.88 3.39
N GLY A 164 -14.84 0.89 2.79
CA GLY A 164 -14.38 0.95 1.40
C GLY A 164 -15.51 1.19 0.42
N ALA A 165 -16.60 0.42 0.53
CA ALA A 165 -17.79 0.58 -0.30
C ALA A 165 -18.46 1.95 -0.11
N ALA A 166 -18.52 2.45 1.13
CA ALA A 166 -19.04 3.78 1.43
C ALA A 166 -18.18 4.90 0.80
N ALA A 167 -16.87 4.70 0.71
CA ALA A 167 -15.94 5.57 -0.01
C ALA A 167 -15.93 5.33 -1.54
N GLY A 168 -16.83 4.48 -2.06
CA GLY A 168 -17.04 4.23 -3.48
C GLY A 168 -16.23 3.09 -4.09
N TYR A 169 -15.40 2.38 -3.32
CA TYR A 169 -14.55 1.30 -3.84
C TYR A 169 -15.31 -0.01 -4.05
N ALA A 170 -14.99 -0.76 -5.10
CA ALA A 170 -15.41 -2.16 -5.21
C ALA A 170 -14.62 -2.98 -4.19
N CYS A 171 -15.33 -3.66 -3.30
CA CYS A 171 -14.71 -4.31 -2.17
C CYS A 171 -15.21 -5.75 -1.98
N ASP A 172 -14.26 -6.66 -1.75
CA ASP A 172 -14.51 -8.06 -1.45
C ASP A 172 -14.14 -8.41 -0.01
N VAL A 173 -14.86 -9.40 0.54
CA VAL A 173 -14.57 -10.00 1.85
C VAL A 173 -14.33 -11.50 1.72
N LEU A 174 -13.18 -11.97 2.20
CA LEU A 174 -12.89 -13.41 2.31
C LEU A 174 -12.86 -13.83 3.79
N LEU A 175 -13.66 -14.84 4.13
CA LEU A 175 -13.76 -15.35 5.50
C LEU A 175 -13.40 -16.84 5.55
N GLY A 176 -12.68 -17.22 6.60
CA GLY A 176 -12.40 -18.62 6.92
C GLY A 176 -11.70 -19.29 5.74
N SER A 177 -12.27 -20.38 5.23
CA SER A 177 -11.69 -21.17 4.12
C SER A 177 -11.54 -20.42 2.80
N ALA A 178 -12.25 -19.29 2.60
CA ALA A 178 -12.13 -18.49 1.39
C ALA A 178 -10.86 -17.62 1.36
N ALA A 179 -10.22 -17.38 2.51
CA ALA A 179 -8.99 -16.61 2.62
C ALA A 179 -7.74 -17.50 2.41
N GLY A 180 -7.67 -18.19 1.27
CA GLY A 180 -6.56 -19.09 0.92
C GLY A 180 -5.34 -18.36 0.36
N VAL A 181 -4.16 -19.01 0.43
CA VAL A 181 -2.89 -18.43 -0.05
C VAL A 181 -2.98 -18.05 -1.53
N GLN A 182 -3.49 -18.93 -2.38
CA GLN A 182 -3.60 -18.60 -3.81
C GLN A 182 -4.59 -17.45 -4.06
N ASP A 183 -5.71 -17.40 -3.34
CA ASP A 183 -6.69 -16.33 -3.48
C ASP A 183 -6.05 -14.97 -3.17
N ILE A 184 -5.34 -14.88 -2.04
CA ILE A 184 -4.62 -13.65 -1.67
C ILE A 184 -3.55 -13.28 -2.69
N ARG A 185 -2.78 -14.24 -3.20
CA ARG A 185 -1.81 -13.99 -4.29
C ARG A 185 -2.48 -13.44 -5.54
N ASN A 186 -3.64 -13.97 -5.92
CA ASN A 186 -4.40 -13.51 -7.08
C ASN A 186 -4.82 -12.05 -6.91
N TYR A 187 -5.33 -11.67 -5.74
CA TYR A 187 -5.67 -10.27 -5.43
C TYR A 187 -4.44 -9.35 -5.46
N LEU A 188 -3.34 -9.76 -4.83
CA LEU A 188 -2.12 -8.95 -4.78
C LEU A 188 -1.54 -8.68 -6.17
N LEU A 189 -1.66 -9.65 -7.08
CA LEU A 189 -1.24 -9.50 -8.49
C LEU A 189 -2.29 -8.81 -9.36
N ALA A 190 -3.52 -8.58 -8.87
CA ALA A 190 -4.56 -7.91 -9.63
C ALA A 190 -4.19 -6.43 -9.83
N PRO A 191 -4.21 -5.89 -11.07
CA PRO A 191 -3.84 -4.50 -11.34
C PRO A 191 -4.72 -3.47 -10.63
N ARG A 192 -5.98 -3.82 -10.36
CA ARG A 192 -6.97 -2.93 -9.75
C ARG A 192 -6.87 -2.82 -8.24
N LEU A 193 -6.35 -3.85 -7.56
CA LEU A 193 -6.28 -3.85 -6.11
C LEU A 193 -5.43 -2.66 -5.63
N LYS A 194 -6.02 -1.85 -4.74
CA LYS A 194 -5.43 -0.68 -4.08
C LYS A 194 -5.09 -0.96 -2.62
N ALA A 195 -5.91 -1.78 -1.95
CA ALA A 195 -5.71 -2.09 -0.55
C ALA A 195 -6.02 -3.55 -0.23
N LEU A 196 -5.20 -4.14 0.64
CA LEU A 196 -5.48 -5.41 1.27
C LEU A 196 -5.39 -5.26 2.78
N GLY A 197 -6.47 -5.56 3.48
CA GLY A 197 -6.52 -5.63 4.93
C GLY A 197 -6.70 -7.07 5.41
N ASN A 198 -5.72 -7.60 6.14
CA ASN A 198 -5.79 -8.91 6.80
C ASN A 198 -5.97 -8.71 8.30
N ILE A 199 -6.88 -9.47 8.92
CA ILE A 199 -6.88 -9.70 10.37
C ILE A 199 -6.70 -11.18 10.60
N GLY A 200 -5.58 -11.56 11.22
CA GLY A 200 -5.25 -12.97 11.38
C GLY A 200 -4.08 -13.20 12.31
N HIS A 201 -3.47 -14.36 12.17
CA HIS A 201 -2.25 -14.67 12.90
C HIS A 201 -1.04 -14.51 11.97
N GLY A 202 0.11 -14.18 12.54
CA GLY A 202 1.35 -14.10 11.77
C GLY A 202 2.60 -14.24 12.62
N ASN A 203 3.73 -14.09 11.96
CA ASN A 203 5.06 -13.99 12.56
C ASN A 203 5.98 -13.23 11.58
N PRO A 204 7.26 -12.97 11.92
CA PRO A 204 8.16 -12.23 11.03
C PRO A 204 8.39 -12.86 9.65
N ASN A 205 7.99 -14.12 9.44
CA ASN A 205 8.15 -14.81 8.16
C ASN A 205 6.92 -14.72 7.25
N GLY A 206 5.75 -14.33 7.74
CA GLY A 206 4.50 -14.32 6.95
C GLY A 206 3.23 -14.19 7.77
N ILE A 207 2.09 -14.10 7.07
CA ILE A 207 0.75 -14.23 7.65
C ILE A 207 0.21 -15.64 7.45
N GLN A 208 -0.46 -16.18 8.45
CA GLN A 208 -1.23 -17.41 8.35
C GLN A 208 -2.53 -17.11 7.60
N LEU A 209 -2.83 -17.94 6.61
CA LEU A 209 -4.04 -17.94 5.80
C LEU A 209 -4.82 -19.25 6.03
N ALA A 210 -5.96 -19.40 5.36
CA ALA A 210 -6.87 -20.51 5.59
C ALA A 210 -6.22 -21.87 5.37
N ASP A 211 -5.30 -21.92 4.41
CA ASP A 211 -4.77 -23.16 3.88
C ASP A 211 -3.21 -23.19 3.88
N GLY A 212 -2.55 -22.13 4.36
CA GLY A 212 -1.08 -22.07 4.42
C GLY A 212 -0.58 -20.76 5.04
N MET A 213 0.66 -20.39 4.73
CA MET A 213 1.20 -19.06 5.01
C MET A 213 1.51 -18.32 3.72
N LEU A 214 1.26 -17.01 3.72
CA LEU A 214 1.82 -16.09 2.73
C LEU A 214 3.14 -15.54 3.27
N THR A 215 4.25 -15.98 2.70
CA THR A 215 5.59 -15.80 3.29
C THR A 215 6.40 -14.68 2.63
N ASN A 216 7.38 -14.17 3.39
CA ASN A 216 8.41 -13.26 2.88
C ASN A 216 9.15 -13.80 1.65
N SER A 217 9.37 -15.13 1.58
CA SER A 217 10.05 -15.76 0.45
C SER A 217 9.28 -15.59 -0.85
N TRP A 218 7.94 -15.65 -0.82
CA TRP A 218 7.12 -15.38 -1.99
C TRP A 218 7.20 -13.91 -2.41
N PHE A 219 7.06 -12.96 -1.46
CA PHE A 219 7.21 -11.53 -1.76
C PHE A 219 8.56 -11.20 -2.38
N ALA A 220 9.64 -11.80 -1.86
CA ALA A 220 10.99 -11.63 -2.40
C ALA A 220 11.18 -12.16 -3.84
N THR A 221 10.27 -13.00 -4.34
CA THR A 221 10.28 -13.45 -5.74
C THR A 221 9.58 -12.48 -6.70
N LEU A 222 8.80 -11.53 -6.18
CA LEU A 222 8.07 -10.60 -7.02
C LEU A 222 9.04 -9.59 -7.66
N PRO A 223 8.86 -9.27 -8.96
CA PRO A 223 9.56 -8.14 -9.55
C PRO A 223 9.32 -6.85 -8.78
N ALA A 224 10.32 -5.97 -8.70
CA ALA A 224 10.18 -4.66 -8.08
C ALA A 224 9.03 -3.87 -8.74
N GLY A 225 8.20 -3.22 -7.93
CA GLY A 225 7.02 -2.48 -8.38
C GLY A 225 5.78 -3.33 -8.66
N THR A 226 5.82 -4.66 -8.46
CA THR A 226 4.61 -5.50 -8.56
C THR A 226 3.49 -5.02 -7.64
N LEU A 227 3.85 -4.50 -6.46
CA LEU A 227 2.90 -3.97 -5.48
C LEU A 227 2.78 -2.43 -5.52
N ALA A 228 3.25 -1.78 -6.58
CA ALA A 228 3.23 -0.32 -6.72
C ALA A 228 1.82 0.26 -6.49
N GLY A 229 1.74 1.26 -5.63
CA GLY A 229 0.49 1.94 -5.28
C GLY A 229 -0.44 1.17 -4.34
N LYS A 230 -0.06 -0.03 -3.89
CA LYS A 230 -0.88 -0.86 -2.98
C LYS A 230 -0.56 -0.58 -1.52
N LEU A 231 -1.61 -0.51 -0.71
CA LEU A 231 -1.54 -0.52 0.75
C LEU A 231 -1.79 -1.95 1.25
N LEU A 232 -0.88 -2.48 2.05
CA LEU A 232 -1.10 -3.75 2.77
C LEU A 232 -1.16 -3.48 4.28
N TYR A 233 -2.26 -3.83 4.93
CA TYR A 233 -2.38 -3.78 6.39
C TYR A 233 -2.62 -5.20 6.92
N PHE A 234 -1.56 -5.81 7.45
CA PHE A 234 -1.62 -7.09 8.14
C PHE A 234 -1.72 -6.89 9.64
N ASN A 235 -2.94 -6.87 10.17
CA ASN A 235 -3.22 -6.88 11.61
C ASN A 235 -2.95 -8.28 12.19
N SER A 236 -1.67 -8.61 12.26
CA SER A 236 -1.10 -9.88 12.71
C SER A 236 0.16 -9.63 13.53
N CYS A 237 0.50 -10.50 14.49
CA CYS A 237 1.66 -10.31 15.36
C CYS A 237 2.99 -10.30 14.59
N GLN A 238 3.85 -9.32 14.90
CA GLN A 238 5.25 -9.27 14.49
C GLN A 238 5.52 -9.29 12.97
N VAL A 239 4.50 -9.10 12.13
CA VAL A 239 4.62 -9.15 10.66
C VAL A 239 5.30 -7.90 10.08
N HIS A 240 5.43 -6.81 10.83
CA HIS A 240 6.24 -5.64 10.43
C HIS A 240 7.75 -5.86 10.66
N ASN A 241 8.14 -6.95 11.34
CA ASN A 241 9.55 -7.25 11.53
C ASN A 241 10.16 -7.95 10.30
N ALA A 242 11.47 -7.80 10.13
CA ALA A 242 12.22 -8.55 9.14
C ALA A 242 12.13 -10.07 9.39
N PRO A 243 12.10 -10.92 8.34
CA PRO A 243 12.33 -10.57 6.93
C PRO A 243 11.09 -10.13 6.13
N LEU A 244 9.88 -10.13 6.68
CA LEU A 244 8.67 -9.88 5.90
C LEU A 244 8.53 -8.43 5.40
N GLU A 245 8.75 -7.45 6.27
CA GLU A 245 8.65 -6.03 5.90
C GLU A 245 9.56 -5.64 4.74
N PRO A 246 10.88 -5.96 4.75
CA PRO A 246 11.75 -5.60 3.63
C PRO A 246 11.36 -6.32 2.34
N ALA A 247 10.81 -7.54 2.42
CA ALA A 247 10.36 -8.27 1.24
C ALA A 247 9.12 -7.64 0.58
N ILE A 248 8.16 -7.16 1.39
CA ILE A 248 6.97 -6.47 0.89
C ILE A 248 7.33 -5.11 0.30
N MET A 249 8.15 -4.33 1.01
CA MET A 249 8.60 -3.03 0.52
C MET A 249 9.49 -3.17 -0.72
N GLY A 250 10.36 -4.17 -0.77
CA GLY A 250 11.16 -4.50 -1.95
C GLY A 250 10.34 -4.93 -3.17
N ALA A 251 9.15 -5.53 -2.96
CA ALA A 251 8.19 -5.79 -4.03
C ALA A 251 7.45 -4.51 -4.51
N GLY A 252 7.71 -3.36 -3.88
CA GLY A 252 7.23 -2.04 -4.26
C GLY A 252 5.90 -1.63 -3.66
N ALA A 253 5.50 -2.20 -2.51
CA ALA A 253 4.29 -1.73 -1.82
C ALA A 253 4.39 -0.24 -1.50
N ARG A 254 3.30 0.51 -1.68
CA ARG A 254 3.28 1.95 -1.34
C ARG A 254 3.37 2.13 0.17
N THR A 255 2.55 1.38 0.89
CA THR A 255 2.45 1.44 2.35
C THR A 255 2.26 0.03 2.87
N TYR A 256 3.05 -0.33 3.89
CA TYR A 256 2.87 -1.58 4.61
C TYR A 256 2.70 -1.30 6.10
N ILE A 257 1.62 -1.82 6.66
CA ILE A 257 1.29 -1.76 8.08
C ILE A 257 1.24 -3.18 8.62
N GLY A 258 1.94 -3.42 9.73
CA GLY A 258 1.98 -4.72 10.38
C GLY A 258 2.16 -4.60 11.89
N GLY A 259 1.95 -5.67 12.65
CA GLY A 259 2.33 -5.67 14.06
C GLY A 259 3.84 -5.62 14.23
N ASN A 260 4.34 -4.66 15.01
CA ASN A 260 5.70 -4.64 15.56
C ASN A 260 5.83 -5.61 16.74
N LEU A 261 4.75 -5.70 17.51
CA LEU A 261 4.65 -6.50 18.73
C LEU A 261 3.59 -7.60 18.57
N ASN A 262 3.38 -8.33 19.67
CA ASN A 262 2.23 -9.21 19.78
C ASN A 262 0.95 -8.38 19.94
N LEU A 263 0.04 -8.53 18.98
CA LEU A 263 -1.23 -7.83 18.94
C LEU A 263 -2.29 -8.57 19.78
N PRO A 264 -2.97 -7.87 20.71
CA PRO A 264 -4.03 -8.47 21.52
C PRO A 264 -5.32 -8.62 20.71
N ILE A 265 -5.90 -9.82 20.74
CA ILE A 265 -7.20 -10.11 20.11
C ILE A 265 -8.28 -9.22 20.73
N GLY A 266 -9.14 -8.66 19.88
CA GLY A 266 -10.15 -7.65 20.19
C GLY A 266 -9.59 -6.24 20.04
N GLY A 267 -8.55 -5.90 20.79
CA GLY A 267 -7.99 -4.54 20.83
C GLY A 267 -7.39 -4.09 19.50
N SER A 268 -6.60 -4.95 18.85
CA SER A 268 -5.99 -4.58 17.56
C SER A 268 -7.01 -4.52 16.43
N GLU A 269 -8.09 -5.29 16.47
CA GLU A 269 -9.20 -5.21 15.52
C GLU A 269 -9.97 -3.89 15.64
N GLU A 270 -10.07 -3.30 16.84
CA GLU A 270 -10.60 -1.95 17.01
C GLU A 270 -9.67 -0.89 16.38
N VAL A 271 -8.35 -1.02 16.54
CA VAL A 271 -7.37 -0.16 15.84
C VAL A 271 -7.56 -0.26 14.33
N PHE A 272 -7.68 -1.48 13.79
CA PHE A 272 -7.88 -1.70 12.37
C PHE A 272 -9.15 -1.03 11.83
N LYS A 273 -10.29 -1.19 12.52
CA LYS A 273 -11.55 -0.52 12.14
C LYS A 273 -11.45 1.00 12.20
N CYS A 274 -10.84 1.52 13.27
CA CYS A 274 -10.61 2.94 13.44
C CYS A 274 -9.73 3.50 12.31
N PHE A 275 -8.62 2.83 12.00
CA PHE A 275 -7.69 3.22 10.94
C PHE A 275 -8.39 3.37 9.60
N TRP A 276 -9.14 2.35 9.17
CA TRP A 276 -9.82 2.40 7.87
C TRP A 276 -10.91 3.47 7.83
N ASN A 277 -11.59 3.74 8.94
CA ASN A 277 -12.55 4.84 8.99
C ASN A 277 -11.84 6.19 8.83
N ALA A 278 -10.75 6.40 9.58
CA ALA A 278 -10.00 7.65 9.53
C ALA A 278 -9.32 7.88 8.17
N ALA A 279 -8.75 6.82 7.57
CA ALA A 279 -8.06 6.91 6.29
C ALA A 279 -9.01 7.14 5.10
N LEU A 280 -10.20 6.51 5.11
CA LEU A 280 -11.15 6.58 4.00
C LEU A 280 -12.20 7.68 4.15
N ASN A 281 -12.85 7.78 5.32
CA ASN A 281 -13.95 8.72 5.53
C ASN A 281 -13.46 10.07 6.05
N ASP A 282 -12.58 10.07 7.06
CA ASP A 282 -12.06 11.31 7.63
C ASP A 282 -10.90 11.88 6.78
N ARG A 283 -10.44 11.11 5.78
CA ARG A 283 -9.34 11.44 4.86
C ARG A 283 -8.06 11.87 5.58
N SER A 284 -7.83 11.30 6.76
CA SER A 284 -6.61 11.51 7.53
C SER A 284 -5.41 10.85 6.84
N GLY A 285 -4.22 11.43 7.03
CA GLY A 285 -2.98 10.75 6.67
C GLY A 285 -2.85 9.43 7.42
N MET A 286 -2.42 8.36 6.76
CA MET A 286 -2.40 7.00 7.29
C MET A 286 -1.54 6.87 8.56
N GLY A 287 -0.40 7.55 8.63
CA GLY A 287 0.44 7.55 9.84
C GLY A 287 -0.25 8.21 11.03
N ALA A 288 -0.88 9.37 10.80
CA ALA A 288 -1.65 10.07 11.83
C ALA A 288 -2.88 9.28 12.28
N ALA A 289 -3.58 8.66 11.32
CA ALA A 289 -4.72 7.79 11.57
C ALA A 289 -4.32 6.59 12.45
N LEU A 290 -3.23 5.89 12.09
CA LEU A 290 -2.75 4.74 12.85
C LEU A 290 -2.38 5.14 14.29
N GLY A 291 -1.58 6.20 14.47
CA GLY A 291 -1.16 6.66 15.79
C GLY A 291 -2.33 7.06 16.70
N ALA A 292 -3.30 7.81 16.18
CA ALA A 292 -4.49 8.22 16.93
C ALA A 292 -5.38 7.02 17.31
N CYS A 293 -5.53 6.06 16.40
CA CYS A 293 -6.31 4.85 16.63
C CYS A 293 -5.66 3.90 17.65
N GLU A 294 -4.33 3.78 17.62
CA GLU A 294 -3.58 3.05 18.64
C GLU A 294 -3.69 3.70 20.01
N GLU A 295 -3.50 5.02 20.10
CA GLU A 295 -3.65 5.78 21.34
C GLU A 295 -5.04 5.56 21.95
N ALA A 296 -6.09 5.61 21.13
CA ALA A 296 -7.47 5.37 21.57
C ALA A 296 -7.70 3.96 22.14
N GLN A 297 -6.91 2.97 21.75
CA GLN A 297 -6.97 1.59 22.27
C GLN A 297 -5.89 1.30 23.33
N GLY A 298 -5.04 2.26 23.67
CA GLY A 298 -3.89 2.04 24.56
C GLY A 298 -2.83 1.11 23.97
N LEU A 299 -2.70 1.09 22.63
CA LEU A 299 -1.81 0.21 21.86
C LEU A 299 -0.73 0.98 21.09
N THR A 300 -0.32 2.16 21.56
CA THR A 300 0.70 2.98 20.88
C THR A 300 1.99 2.19 20.64
N GLY A 301 2.42 2.11 19.37
CA GLY A 301 3.64 1.42 18.93
C GLY A 301 3.47 -0.09 18.73
N PHE A 302 2.25 -0.63 18.81
CA PHE A 302 2.00 -2.04 18.55
C PHE A 302 2.11 -2.38 17.06
N HIS A 303 1.83 -1.42 16.18
CA HIS A 303 2.00 -1.51 14.74
C HIS A 303 3.21 -0.69 14.28
N GLY A 304 3.82 -1.14 13.20
CA GLY A 304 4.76 -0.37 12.40
C GLY A 304 4.13 0.02 11.06
N LEU A 305 4.62 1.11 10.49
CA LEU A 305 4.27 1.59 9.16
C LEU A 305 5.55 1.85 8.39
N SER A 306 5.68 1.23 7.22
CA SER A 306 6.72 1.50 6.23
C SER A 306 6.12 2.11 4.96
N GLY A 307 6.91 2.93 4.26
CA GLY A 307 6.50 3.60 3.03
C GLY A 307 5.75 4.91 3.26
N ASP A 308 4.82 5.24 2.35
CA ASP A 308 4.09 6.50 2.37
C ASP A 308 3.05 6.52 3.52
N ALA A 309 3.15 7.52 4.41
CA ALA A 309 2.26 7.74 5.54
C ALA A 309 1.17 8.80 5.30
N GLY A 310 1.09 9.35 4.08
CA GLY A 310 0.14 10.37 3.64
C GLY A 310 -1.31 9.87 3.55
N ARG A 311 -2.20 10.64 2.93
CA ARG A 311 -3.62 10.24 2.78
C ARG A 311 -3.73 9.02 1.86
N PHE A 312 -4.76 8.19 2.06
CA PHE A 312 -4.99 7.00 1.22
C PHE A 312 -5.05 7.33 -0.28
N THR A 313 -5.63 8.48 -0.63
CA THR A 313 -5.82 8.95 -2.00
C THR A 313 -4.63 9.71 -2.58
N ASP A 314 -3.72 10.18 -1.73
CA ASP A 314 -2.52 10.88 -2.17
C ASP A 314 -1.45 9.89 -2.58
N ASN A 315 -0.44 10.36 -3.28
CA ASN A 315 0.72 9.54 -3.65
C ASN A 315 1.99 10.38 -3.51
N ARG A 316 2.78 10.14 -2.45
CA ARG A 316 4.14 10.68 -2.33
C ARG A 316 5.16 9.65 -2.83
N ILE A 317 6.15 10.14 -3.56
CA ILE A 317 7.32 9.40 -4.06
C ILE A 317 8.55 10.18 -3.59
N GLY A 318 9.51 9.52 -2.94
CA GLY A 318 10.59 10.17 -2.17
C GLY A 318 10.19 10.44 -0.71
N ASP A 319 11.07 11.05 0.08
CA ASP A 319 10.93 11.14 1.53
C ASP A 319 11.24 12.50 2.19
N ASP A 320 11.53 13.56 1.42
CA ASP A 320 11.72 14.94 1.91
C ASP A 320 12.89 15.08 2.90
N ASP A 321 13.97 14.35 2.68
CA ASP A 321 15.07 14.25 3.61
C ASP A 321 16.17 15.31 3.37
N GLY A 322 16.03 16.13 2.33
CA GLY A 322 17.03 17.13 1.95
C GLY A 322 18.08 16.60 0.97
N TYR A 323 17.70 15.67 0.11
CA TYR A 323 18.48 15.10 -0.99
C TYR A 323 19.59 14.13 -0.54
N HIS A 324 19.36 13.28 0.48
CA HIS A 324 20.34 12.26 0.89
C HIS A 324 20.16 10.93 0.15
N ALA A 325 20.82 10.86 -1.00
CA ALA A 325 20.84 9.63 -1.78
C ALA A 325 21.42 8.41 -1.03
N GLY A 326 21.00 7.21 -1.46
CA GLY A 326 21.48 5.90 -1.05
C GLY A 326 20.44 5.02 -0.36
N ASP A 327 19.17 5.43 -0.30
CA ASP A 327 18.14 4.70 0.42
C ASP A 327 17.03 4.13 -0.50
N THR A 328 16.01 3.54 0.11
CA THR A 328 14.91 2.92 -0.65
C THR A 328 13.91 3.92 -1.22
N ALA A 329 13.79 5.12 -0.63
CA ALA A 329 12.90 6.17 -1.11
C ALA A 329 13.40 6.77 -2.44
N ASP A 330 14.72 6.72 -2.68
CA ASP A 330 15.35 7.15 -3.92
C ASP A 330 14.92 6.38 -5.18
N HIS A 331 14.41 5.17 -4.97
CA HIS A 331 14.02 4.26 -6.03
C HIS A 331 12.54 4.45 -6.40
N ALA A 332 12.26 5.56 -7.07
CA ALA A 332 10.92 5.85 -7.59
C ALA A 332 10.42 4.73 -8.53
N TYR A 333 9.16 4.34 -8.35
CA TYR A 333 8.47 3.52 -9.35
C TYR A 333 8.38 4.28 -10.67
N THR A 334 8.68 3.58 -11.77
CA THR A 334 8.60 4.11 -13.13
C THR A 334 7.72 3.21 -13.97
N SER A 335 6.73 3.80 -14.65
CA SER A 335 5.92 3.07 -15.61
C SER A 335 6.78 2.56 -16.77
N PRO A 336 6.34 1.54 -17.51
CA PRO A 336 7.02 1.11 -18.74
C PRO A 336 7.22 2.24 -19.74
N ARG A 337 6.36 3.27 -19.73
CA ARG A 337 6.52 4.46 -20.57
C ARG A 337 7.68 5.32 -20.08
N VAL A 338 7.70 5.69 -18.80
CA VAL A 338 8.82 6.46 -18.21
C VAL A 338 10.15 5.76 -18.48
N GLN A 339 10.23 4.45 -18.28
CA GLN A 339 11.44 3.67 -18.57
C GLN A 339 11.89 3.77 -20.03
N ARG A 340 10.96 3.72 -21.00
CA ARG A 340 11.28 3.89 -22.43
C ARG A 340 11.81 5.29 -22.73
N VAL A 341 11.22 6.32 -22.14
CA VAL A 341 11.67 7.70 -22.35
C VAL A 341 13.03 7.94 -21.70
N LEU A 342 13.29 7.44 -20.49
CA LEU A 342 14.61 7.50 -19.87
C LEU A 342 15.66 6.75 -20.69
N ALA A 343 15.32 5.59 -21.26
CA ALA A 343 16.20 4.85 -22.16
C ALA A 343 16.47 5.59 -23.47
N TYR A 344 15.47 6.32 -23.99
CA TYR A 344 15.66 7.19 -25.15
C TYR A 344 16.69 8.28 -24.88
N PHE A 345 16.59 8.98 -23.74
CA PHE A 345 17.58 10.00 -23.34
C PHE A 345 18.98 9.42 -23.17
N ALA A 346 19.10 8.25 -22.54
CA ALA A 346 20.38 7.56 -22.37
C ALA A 346 21.10 7.23 -23.70
N GLY A 347 20.36 7.15 -24.82
CA GLY A 347 20.89 6.89 -26.15
C GLY A 347 21.30 8.15 -26.93
N GLN A 348 20.96 9.36 -26.45
CA GLN A 348 21.27 10.60 -27.15
C GLN A 348 22.70 11.07 -26.86
N LEU A 349 23.33 11.72 -27.84
CA LEU A 349 24.68 12.25 -27.69
C LEU A 349 24.70 13.38 -26.64
N GLY A 350 25.57 13.25 -25.63
CA GLY A 350 25.71 14.23 -24.56
C GLY A 350 24.70 14.08 -23.42
N GLN A 351 23.77 13.13 -23.53
CA GLN A 351 22.81 12.81 -22.48
C GLN A 351 23.28 11.57 -21.70
N HIS A 352 22.92 11.52 -20.43
CA HIS A 352 23.21 10.41 -19.54
C HIS A 352 21.95 9.61 -19.22
N GLY A 353 22.14 8.42 -18.63
CA GLY A 353 21.02 7.62 -18.15
C GLY A 353 20.25 8.34 -17.04
N GLY A 354 18.96 8.04 -16.95
CA GLY A 354 18.10 8.56 -15.89
C GLY A 354 18.71 8.41 -14.50
N ALA A 355 18.41 9.37 -13.63
CA ALA A 355 18.78 9.34 -12.22
C ALA A 355 17.60 8.87 -11.35
N GLY A 356 17.91 8.36 -10.16
CA GLY A 356 16.92 8.18 -9.10
C GLY A 356 16.56 9.52 -8.47
N LEU A 357 15.71 9.50 -7.45
CA LEU A 357 15.56 10.68 -6.59
C LEU A 357 16.89 10.92 -5.85
N ASP A 358 17.07 12.16 -5.39
CA ASP A 358 18.27 12.65 -4.68
C ASP A 358 19.59 12.53 -5.43
N THR A 359 19.54 12.03 -6.65
CA THR A 359 20.69 11.88 -7.51
C THR A 359 20.62 12.96 -8.58
N GLY A 360 21.36 14.05 -8.35
CA GLY A 360 21.58 15.04 -9.39
C GLY A 360 22.52 14.55 -10.50
N GLY A 361 22.76 15.42 -11.47
CA GLY A 361 23.74 15.24 -12.53
C GLY A 361 23.65 16.37 -13.55
N SER A 362 24.64 16.46 -14.43
CA SER A 362 24.46 17.16 -15.71
C SER A 362 23.81 16.18 -16.66
N ASP A 363 22.81 16.61 -17.42
CA ASP A 363 22.22 15.83 -18.50
C ASP A 363 21.62 14.46 -18.05
N ARG A 364 21.05 14.40 -16.83
CA ARG A 364 20.40 13.22 -16.23
C ARG A 364 18.94 13.49 -15.83
N PRO A 365 17.96 13.04 -16.63
CA PRO A 365 16.55 13.22 -16.28
C PRO A 365 16.13 12.33 -15.09
N VAL A 366 15.17 12.80 -14.32
CA VAL A 366 14.55 12.03 -13.22
C VAL A 366 13.14 11.64 -13.62
N GLY A 367 12.85 10.34 -13.69
CA GLY A 367 11.54 9.83 -14.06
C GLY A 367 10.83 9.19 -12.87
N LEU A 368 9.53 9.46 -12.73
CA LEU A 368 8.67 8.88 -11.69
C LEU A 368 7.24 8.71 -12.19
N THR A 369 6.50 7.78 -11.59
CA THR A 369 5.09 7.55 -11.89
C THR A 369 4.28 7.53 -10.60
N HIS A 370 3.39 8.52 -10.43
CA HIS A 370 2.35 8.44 -9.41
C HIS A 370 1.28 7.43 -9.82
N VAL A 371 0.91 6.55 -8.90
CA VAL A 371 -0.19 5.59 -9.09
C VAL A 371 -1.35 6.01 -8.21
N LEU A 372 -2.53 6.11 -8.82
CA LEU A 372 -3.74 6.58 -8.16
C LEU A 372 -4.56 5.41 -7.62
N ALA A 373 -5.15 5.61 -6.45
CA ALA A 373 -6.10 4.71 -5.82
C ALA A 373 -7.49 5.34 -5.76
N LEU A 374 -8.01 5.81 -6.90
CA LEU A 374 -9.35 6.39 -6.98
C LEU A 374 -10.43 5.31 -7.07
N PRO A 375 -11.62 5.54 -6.48
CA PRO A 375 -12.76 4.64 -6.66
C PRO A 375 -13.22 4.55 -8.13
N PRO A 376 -13.88 3.46 -8.53
CA PRO A 376 -14.56 3.39 -9.81
C PRO A 376 -15.55 4.54 -9.98
N LEU A 377 -15.63 5.08 -11.20
CA LEU A 377 -16.48 6.24 -11.54
C LEU A 377 -16.11 7.56 -10.86
N ALA A 378 -15.05 7.61 -10.04
CA ALA A 378 -14.55 8.85 -9.49
C ALA A 378 -14.17 9.81 -10.61
N GLN A 379 -14.68 11.05 -10.50
CA GLN A 379 -14.35 12.14 -11.40
C GLN A 379 -13.41 13.09 -10.66
N VAL A 380 -12.16 13.17 -11.13
CA VAL A 380 -11.17 14.09 -10.55
C VAL A 380 -11.62 15.52 -10.78
N THR A 381 -11.73 16.29 -9.71
CA THR A 381 -12.15 17.70 -9.74
C THR A 381 -10.98 18.65 -9.48
N ALA A 382 -9.98 18.22 -8.71
CA ALA A 382 -8.72 18.94 -8.55
C ALA A 382 -7.56 17.97 -8.38
N ALA A 383 -6.39 18.35 -8.87
CA ALA A 383 -5.16 17.63 -8.57
C ALA A 383 -3.98 18.59 -8.60
N THR A 384 -3.09 18.45 -7.62
CA THR A 384 -1.87 19.23 -7.51
C THR A 384 -0.70 18.30 -7.30
N VAL A 385 0.34 18.47 -8.12
CA VAL A 385 1.65 17.85 -7.86
C VAL A 385 2.52 18.89 -7.15
N THR A 386 3.04 18.53 -5.99
CA THR A 386 4.07 19.30 -5.29
C THR A 386 5.41 18.60 -5.48
N LEU A 387 6.39 19.30 -6.06
CA LEU A 387 7.73 18.81 -6.33
C LEU A 387 8.74 19.62 -5.52
N ARG A 388 9.65 18.96 -4.81
CA ARG A 388 10.84 19.61 -4.24
C ARG A 388 12.03 19.32 -5.15
N LEU A 389 12.57 20.37 -5.77
CA LEU A 389 13.55 20.30 -6.85
C LEU A 389 14.78 21.14 -6.52
N ARG A 390 15.97 20.69 -6.93
CA ARG A 390 17.20 21.50 -6.90
C ARG A 390 17.85 21.50 -8.28
N GLY A 391 18.12 22.68 -8.82
CA GLY A 391 18.91 22.82 -10.04
C GLY A 391 20.36 22.37 -9.79
N THR A 392 20.88 21.45 -10.59
CA THR A 392 22.21 20.86 -10.38
C THR A 392 23.31 21.62 -11.13
N ASN A 393 22.96 22.28 -12.24
CA ASN A 393 23.90 23.05 -13.05
C ASN A 393 23.30 24.38 -13.57
N SER A 394 24.08 25.13 -14.35
CA SER A 394 23.67 26.43 -14.90
C SER A 394 22.70 26.34 -16.09
N LEU A 395 22.49 25.14 -16.63
CA LEU A 395 21.60 24.87 -17.75
C LEU A 395 20.15 24.66 -17.30
N VAL A 396 19.85 24.32 -16.03
CA VAL A 396 18.50 24.20 -15.42
C VAL A 396 17.43 25.20 -15.90
N LYS A 397 17.81 26.39 -16.37
CA LYS A 397 16.93 27.35 -17.06
C LYS A 397 16.24 26.83 -18.33
N ASN A 398 16.75 25.77 -18.95
CA ASN A 398 16.11 25.08 -20.07
C ASN A 398 15.31 23.85 -19.62
N ASP A 399 15.33 23.47 -18.32
CA ASP A 399 14.64 22.29 -17.83
C ASP A 399 13.13 22.37 -18.01
N VAL A 400 12.59 21.20 -18.29
CA VAL A 400 11.18 20.98 -18.59
C VAL A 400 10.67 19.79 -17.80
N ILE A 401 9.35 19.67 -17.71
CA ILE A 401 8.67 18.50 -17.18
C ILE A 401 7.86 17.90 -18.32
N PHE A 402 8.15 16.65 -18.65
CA PHE A 402 7.33 15.82 -19.53
C PHE A 402 6.32 15.05 -18.70
N TYR A 403 5.17 14.80 -19.31
CA TYR A 403 4.06 14.07 -18.68
C TYR A 403 3.48 13.05 -19.66
N ASN A 404 2.37 12.40 -19.30
CA ASN A 404 1.75 11.32 -20.09
C ASN A 404 1.54 11.67 -21.58
N ASP A 405 1.12 12.90 -21.90
CA ASP A 405 0.82 13.30 -23.28
C ASP A 405 2.03 13.91 -24.00
N SER A 406 3.16 14.09 -23.32
CA SER A 406 4.39 14.55 -23.95
C SER A 406 4.91 13.44 -24.86
N VAL A 407 4.83 13.65 -26.18
CA VAL A 407 5.25 12.65 -27.17
C VAL A 407 6.37 13.23 -28.02
N SER A 408 7.42 12.45 -28.25
CA SER A 408 8.38 12.77 -29.31
C SER A 408 7.86 12.25 -30.66
N ALA A 409 8.40 12.79 -31.75
CA ALA A 409 8.14 12.25 -33.10
C ALA A 409 8.51 10.75 -33.19
N THR A 410 9.55 10.33 -32.47
CA THR A 410 10.03 8.94 -32.38
C THR A 410 9.18 8.05 -31.46
N GLU A 411 8.54 8.55 -30.41
CA GLU A 411 7.60 7.74 -29.60
C GLU A 411 6.31 7.44 -30.38
N ALA A 412 5.89 8.37 -31.25
CA ALA A 412 4.76 8.17 -32.16
C ALA A 412 5.05 7.12 -33.26
N GLU A 413 6.32 6.96 -33.65
CA GLU A 413 6.80 6.01 -34.65
C GLU A 413 7.55 4.85 -33.96
N ARG A 414 6.81 3.81 -33.55
CA ARG A 414 7.14 2.61 -32.73
C ARG A 414 8.53 1.90 -32.80
N GLU A 415 9.56 2.37 -33.51
CA GLU A 415 10.89 1.77 -33.48
C GLU A 415 11.94 2.69 -32.83
N PRO A 416 12.81 2.17 -31.94
CA PRO A 416 13.97 2.92 -31.47
C PRO A 416 14.83 3.31 -32.67
N CYS A 417 15.23 4.59 -32.75
CA CYS A 417 16.23 5.05 -33.72
C CYS A 417 17.38 4.03 -33.79
N ALA A 418 17.62 3.44 -34.98
CA ALA A 418 18.76 2.57 -35.19
C ALA A 418 20.07 3.33 -34.90
N PRO A 419 21.11 2.69 -34.34
CA PRO A 419 22.34 3.35 -33.86
C PRO A 419 23.17 4.09 -34.92
N THR A 420 22.78 4.02 -36.20
CA THR A 420 23.45 4.70 -37.31
C THR A 420 22.60 5.79 -37.97
N ALA A 421 21.34 5.95 -37.57
CA ALA A 421 20.52 7.07 -37.99
C ALA A 421 20.82 8.25 -37.07
N GLN A 422 21.45 9.28 -37.61
CA GLN A 422 21.46 10.61 -37.02
C GLN A 422 20.00 11.02 -36.78
N CYS A 423 19.51 10.96 -35.55
CA CYS A 423 18.26 11.59 -35.13
C CYS A 423 18.56 13.09 -35.01
N ASP A 424 18.95 13.68 -36.15
CA ASP A 424 19.35 15.08 -36.31
C ASP A 424 18.08 15.93 -36.24
N GLY A 425 17.69 16.18 -35.00
CA GLY A 425 16.51 16.93 -34.63
C GLY A 425 16.03 16.39 -33.31
N LEU A 426 16.42 17.05 -32.22
CA LEU A 426 15.63 17.09 -30.99
C LEU A 426 14.25 17.60 -31.39
N GLN A 427 13.37 16.75 -31.93
CA GLN A 427 11.95 17.02 -31.94
C GLN A 427 11.58 16.90 -30.46
N PRO A 428 11.36 18.03 -29.76
CA PRO A 428 11.17 17.97 -28.32
C PRO A 428 9.92 17.13 -28.06
N PHE A 429 9.94 16.39 -26.95
CA PHE A 429 8.70 15.83 -26.42
C PHE A 429 7.73 17.01 -26.20
N LEU A 430 6.71 17.10 -27.05
CA LEU A 430 5.73 18.16 -27.03
C LEU A 430 4.34 17.54 -26.79
N PRO A 431 3.45 18.24 -26.09
CA PRO A 431 3.72 19.45 -25.30
C PRO A 431 4.56 19.15 -24.05
N TYR A 432 5.22 20.17 -23.48
CA TYR A 432 5.93 20.07 -22.20
C TYR A 432 5.60 21.25 -21.28
N ILE A 433 5.97 21.13 -20.01
CA ILE A 433 5.85 22.20 -19.00
C ILE A 433 7.23 22.78 -18.76
N ALA A 434 7.48 24.05 -19.06
CA ALA A 434 8.78 24.65 -18.74
C ALA A 434 8.85 24.96 -17.24
N LEU A 435 9.98 24.65 -16.58
CA LEU A 435 10.14 24.93 -15.15
C LEU A 435 9.97 26.43 -14.85
N ARG A 436 10.44 27.29 -15.76
CA ARG A 436 10.23 28.75 -15.70
C ARG A 436 8.74 29.15 -15.58
N ASP A 437 7.84 28.46 -16.28
CA ASP A 437 6.42 28.83 -16.30
C ASP A 437 5.74 28.56 -14.97
N LEU A 438 6.22 27.55 -14.23
CA LEU A 438 5.76 27.25 -12.88
C LEU A 438 6.36 28.21 -11.84
N LEU A 439 7.61 28.63 -12.03
CA LEU A 439 8.33 29.51 -11.11
C LEU A 439 8.04 31.01 -11.33
N GLY A 440 7.58 31.40 -12.52
CA GLY A 440 7.45 32.80 -12.93
C GLY A 440 8.79 33.52 -13.18
N ALA A 441 9.92 32.82 -13.05
CA ALA A 441 11.28 33.34 -13.23
C ALA A 441 12.22 32.23 -13.72
N GLU A 442 13.40 32.59 -14.21
CA GLU A 442 14.42 31.59 -14.59
C GLU A 442 14.92 30.82 -13.35
N PRO A 443 14.92 29.49 -13.37
CA PRO A 443 15.54 28.69 -12.33
C PRO A 443 17.07 28.88 -12.36
N ARG A 444 17.70 28.59 -11.22
CA ARG A 444 19.12 28.81 -10.94
C ARG A 444 19.73 27.58 -10.31
N ALA A 445 20.97 27.31 -10.68
CA ALA A 445 21.78 26.25 -10.08
C ALA A 445 21.88 26.41 -8.55
N GLY A 446 21.80 25.31 -7.82
CA GLY A 446 21.98 25.22 -6.38
C GLY A 446 20.83 25.80 -5.54
N VAL A 447 19.73 26.22 -6.16
CA VAL A 447 18.54 26.73 -5.46
C VAL A 447 17.50 25.62 -5.32
N ASP A 448 16.93 25.51 -4.13
CA ASP A 448 15.80 24.62 -3.84
C ASP A 448 14.49 25.33 -4.24
N TYR A 449 13.65 24.60 -4.96
CA TYR A 449 12.33 25.03 -5.38
C TYR A 449 11.28 24.10 -4.81
N LEU A 450 10.21 24.68 -4.27
CA LEU A 450 8.96 23.97 -4.03
C LEU A 450 7.99 24.37 -5.13
N VAL A 451 7.76 23.47 -6.07
CA VAL A 451 6.96 23.71 -7.27
C VAL A 451 5.58 23.09 -7.08
N HIS A 452 4.54 23.88 -7.36
CA HIS A 452 3.16 23.41 -7.35
C HIS A 452 2.59 23.41 -8.76
N LEU A 453 2.35 22.22 -9.30
CA LEU A 453 1.74 22.00 -10.59
C LEU A 453 0.24 21.70 -10.41
N ASN A 454 -0.60 22.71 -10.67
CA ASN A 454 -2.06 22.54 -10.67
C ASN A 454 -2.52 21.91 -11.99
N LEU A 455 -2.93 20.65 -11.95
CA LEU A 455 -3.37 19.91 -13.13
C LEU A 455 -4.69 20.41 -13.72
N ALA A 456 -5.47 21.22 -12.99
CA ALA A 456 -6.64 21.90 -13.57
C ALA A 456 -6.25 23.03 -14.53
N LYS A 457 -5.02 23.58 -14.43
CA LYS A 457 -4.59 24.75 -15.21
C LYS A 457 -3.07 24.76 -15.40
N VAL A 458 -2.59 23.90 -16.27
CA VAL A 458 -1.16 23.69 -16.51
C VAL A 458 -0.66 24.61 -17.61
N PRO A 459 0.42 25.39 -17.38
CA PRO A 459 1.08 26.12 -18.46
C PRO A 459 1.84 25.16 -19.37
N LEU A 460 1.56 25.21 -20.67
CA LEU A 460 2.17 24.33 -21.66
C LEU A 460 2.92 25.10 -22.76
N ARG A 461 3.99 24.48 -23.23
CA ARG A 461 4.70 24.81 -24.48
C ARG A 461 4.28 23.85 -25.57
N LEU A 462 3.83 24.40 -26.69
CA LEU A 462 3.34 23.64 -27.86
C LEU A 462 4.36 23.59 -29.00
N ARG A 463 5.46 24.30 -28.84
CA ARG A 463 6.57 24.39 -29.77
C ARG A 463 7.85 24.52 -28.99
N ASP A 464 8.95 24.23 -29.65
CA ASP A 464 10.24 24.51 -29.06
C ASP A 464 10.41 26.02 -28.85
N SER A 465 10.54 26.43 -27.59
CA SER A 465 10.94 27.78 -27.20
C SER A 465 12.36 27.84 -26.64
N THR A 466 13.10 26.73 -26.68
CA THR A 466 14.54 26.73 -26.43
C THR A 466 15.23 27.40 -27.62
N GLY A 467 15.88 28.54 -27.39
CA GLY A 467 16.44 29.34 -28.50
C GLY A 467 16.61 30.83 -28.21
N GLY A 468 16.13 31.31 -27.06
CA GLY A 468 16.57 32.58 -26.53
C GLY A 468 18.10 32.60 -26.30
N PRO A 469 18.75 33.77 -26.23
CA PRO A 469 20.18 33.87 -26.00
C PRO A 469 20.64 32.99 -24.82
N GLY A 470 21.51 32.02 -25.10
CA GLY A 470 22.04 31.09 -24.11
C GLY A 470 21.08 29.99 -23.66
N GLY A 471 20.04 29.65 -24.43
CA GLY A 471 19.12 28.53 -24.14
C GLY A 471 17.91 28.89 -23.27
N SER A 472 17.70 30.18 -22.97
CA SER A 472 16.54 30.63 -22.19
C SER A 472 15.22 30.38 -22.92
N GLN A 473 14.22 29.95 -22.16
CA GLN A 473 12.83 29.81 -22.59
C GLN A 473 12.15 31.17 -22.76
N ALA A 474 11.14 31.25 -23.63
CA ALA A 474 10.30 32.44 -23.78
C ALA A 474 9.58 32.80 -22.46
N PRO A 475 9.20 34.07 -22.22
CA PRO A 475 8.76 34.51 -20.90
C PRO A 475 7.36 34.07 -20.48
N ALA A 476 6.51 33.61 -21.41
CA ALA A 476 5.13 33.21 -21.13
C ALA A 476 4.77 31.91 -21.86
N PRO A 477 3.94 31.03 -21.27
CA PRO A 477 3.50 29.78 -21.90
C PRO A 477 2.68 30.04 -23.17
N ASP A 478 2.58 29.04 -24.05
CA ASP A 478 1.77 29.15 -25.27
C ASP A 478 0.27 29.00 -24.93
N VAL A 479 -0.07 28.15 -23.96
CA VAL A 479 -1.46 27.88 -23.55
C VAL A 479 -1.54 27.42 -22.09
N TYR A 480 -2.70 27.57 -21.48
CA TYR A 480 -3.07 26.87 -20.24
C TYR A 480 -4.04 25.74 -20.56
N ARG A 481 -3.76 24.52 -20.09
CA ARG A 481 -4.61 23.36 -20.35
C ARG A 481 -5.01 22.67 -19.04
N ASN A 482 -6.24 22.18 -19.02
CA ASN A 482 -6.73 21.27 -18.02
C ASN A 482 -6.22 19.84 -18.33
N LEU A 483 -5.37 19.31 -17.45
CA LEU A 483 -4.77 17.98 -17.55
C LEU A 483 -5.39 16.96 -16.57
N LEU A 484 -6.49 17.27 -15.87
CA LEU A 484 -7.11 16.31 -14.95
C LEU A 484 -7.52 15.00 -15.65
N GLY A 485 -7.90 15.09 -16.93
CA GLY A 485 -8.27 13.92 -17.74
C GLY A 485 -7.14 12.89 -17.90
N VAL A 486 -5.87 13.28 -17.75
CA VAL A 486 -4.71 12.36 -17.79
C VAL A 486 -4.80 11.31 -16.69
N LEU A 487 -5.35 11.69 -15.52
CA LEU A 487 -5.46 10.84 -14.34
C LEU A 487 -6.51 9.72 -14.50
N ALA A 488 -7.36 9.79 -15.53
CA ALA A 488 -8.32 8.71 -15.84
C ALA A 488 -7.62 7.37 -16.17
N SER A 489 -6.35 7.42 -16.56
CA SER A 489 -5.50 6.24 -16.77
C SER A 489 -5.03 5.55 -15.48
N GLY A 490 -5.36 6.12 -14.32
CA GLY A 490 -4.97 5.60 -13.00
C GLY A 490 -3.51 5.88 -12.62
N HIS A 491 -2.77 6.64 -13.42
CA HIS A 491 -1.40 7.05 -13.12
C HIS A 491 -1.06 8.42 -13.74
N LEU A 492 -0.02 9.06 -13.21
CA LEU A 492 0.59 10.26 -13.76
C LEU A 492 2.10 10.02 -13.88
N ASP A 493 2.58 9.99 -15.12
CA ASP A 493 4.00 9.93 -15.42
C ASP A 493 4.56 11.34 -15.38
N LEU A 494 5.71 11.51 -14.73
CA LEU A 494 6.48 12.75 -14.76
C LEU A 494 7.94 12.42 -15.08
N ILE A 495 8.54 13.21 -15.96
CA ILE A 495 9.97 13.16 -16.26
C ILE A 495 10.49 14.58 -16.17
N ILE A 496 11.29 14.82 -15.15
CA ILE A 496 11.92 16.10 -14.90
C ILE A 496 13.20 16.15 -15.72
N GLY A 497 13.46 17.31 -16.31
CA GLY A 497 14.61 17.64 -17.14
C GLY A 497 15.95 17.31 -16.50
N ASP A 498 16.97 17.37 -17.34
CA ASP A 498 18.23 16.68 -17.19
C ASP A 498 19.23 17.41 -16.28
N ASP A 499 18.89 18.61 -15.82
CA ASP A 499 19.71 19.44 -14.94
C ASP A 499 19.04 19.76 -13.59
N SER A 500 18.19 18.84 -13.16
CA SER A 500 17.43 18.91 -11.92
C SER A 500 17.60 17.64 -11.09
N MET A 501 17.57 17.82 -9.77
CA MET A 501 17.45 16.77 -8.79
C MET A 501 16.07 16.89 -8.14
N VAL A 502 15.41 15.76 -7.88
CA VAL A 502 14.10 15.69 -7.23
C VAL A 502 14.29 15.04 -5.88
N ASP A 503 13.83 15.71 -4.81
CA ASP A 503 13.77 15.15 -3.45
C ASP A 503 12.54 14.26 -3.33
N TYR A 504 11.37 14.89 -3.48
CA TYR A 504 10.11 14.18 -3.54
C TYR A 504 9.15 14.81 -4.56
N SER A 505 8.16 13.99 -4.93
CA SER A 505 6.97 14.39 -5.65
C SER A 505 5.75 13.92 -4.88
N GLU A 506 4.76 14.78 -4.69
CA GLU A 506 3.52 14.48 -3.99
C GLU A 506 2.32 14.87 -4.84
N LEU A 507 1.51 13.89 -5.21
CA LEU A 507 0.25 14.10 -5.91
C LEU A 507 -0.91 14.08 -4.92
N ALA A 508 -1.55 15.23 -4.75
CA ALA A 508 -2.78 15.38 -3.99
C ALA A 508 -3.97 15.45 -4.96
N VAL A 509 -5.02 14.67 -4.69
CA VAL A 509 -6.21 14.57 -5.55
C VAL A 509 -7.49 14.83 -4.77
N SER A 510 -8.38 15.64 -5.35
CA SER A 510 -9.79 15.74 -4.96
C SER A 510 -10.66 15.17 -6.08
N TYR A 511 -11.70 14.46 -5.71
CA TYR A 511 -12.63 13.83 -6.64
C TYR A 511 -14.04 13.87 -6.08
N THR A 512 -15.00 13.70 -6.96
CA THR A 512 -16.40 13.47 -6.59
C THR A 512 -16.92 12.18 -7.26
N LEU A 513 -18.02 11.66 -6.73
CA LEU A 513 -18.69 10.49 -7.28
C LEU A 513 -20.01 10.92 -7.92
N PRO A 514 -20.49 10.22 -8.96
CA PRO A 514 -21.79 10.50 -9.58
C PRO A 514 -22.99 10.42 -8.60
N SER A 515 -22.82 9.75 -7.46
CA SER A 515 -23.81 9.65 -6.40
C SER A 515 -23.87 10.87 -5.47
N HIS A 516 -22.87 11.76 -5.50
CA HIS A 516 -22.85 12.97 -4.69
C HIS A 516 -23.75 14.06 -5.26
N ALA A 517 -24.10 15.05 -4.43
CA ALA A 517 -24.92 16.16 -4.87
C ALA A 517 -24.18 16.99 -5.93
N THR A 518 -24.90 17.50 -6.94
CA THR A 518 -24.31 18.42 -7.91
C THR A 518 -23.71 19.63 -7.18
N GLY A 519 -22.41 19.88 -7.40
CA GLY A 519 -21.66 20.95 -6.73
C GLY A 519 -20.85 20.49 -5.52
N ASP A 520 -21.02 19.26 -5.02
CA ASP A 520 -20.10 18.67 -4.05
C ASP A 520 -18.90 18.09 -4.81
N LEU A 521 -17.90 18.93 -5.02
CA LEU A 521 -16.76 18.69 -5.91
C LEU A 521 -15.60 18.04 -5.17
N ASP A 522 -15.48 18.21 -3.86
CA ASP A 522 -14.51 17.46 -3.06
C ASP A 522 -15.09 16.15 -2.48
N GLY A 523 -16.41 15.94 -2.57
CA GLY A 523 -17.07 14.71 -2.17
C GLY A 523 -17.19 14.52 -0.66
N ASP A 524 -17.17 15.59 0.14
CA ASP A 524 -17.31 15.54 1.60
C ASP A 524 -18.80 15.53 2.07
N GLY A 525 -19.74 15.54 1.13
CA GLY A 525 -21.18 15.56 1.40
C GLY A 525 -21.74 16.96 1.65
N ARG A 526 -20.96 18.02 1.40
CA ARG A 526 -21.36 19.42 1.56
C ARG A 526 -20.99 20.17 0.28
N ILE A 527 -21.74 21.26 0.06
CA ILE A 527 -21.44 22.22 -1.00
C ILE A 527 -21.05 23.51 -0.30
N ASP A 528 -19.76 23.82 -0.26
CA ASP A 528 -19.21 24.96 0.45
C ASP A 528 -18.06 25.71 -0.25
N ARG A 529 -17.19 26.36 0.53
CA ARG A 529 -16.11 27.20 0.02
C ARG A 529 -15.01 26.35 -0.64
N ASN A 530 -14.79 25.13 -0.15
CA ASN A 530 -13.78 24.23 -0.71
C ASN A 530 -14.12 23.88 -2.16
N ASP A 531 -15.38 23.57 -2.44
CA ASP A 531 -15.87 23.32 -3.81
C ASP A 531 -15.71 24.54 -4.72
N LEU A 532 -15.91 25.74 -4.16
CA LEU A 532 -15.74 26.98 -4.92
C LEU A 532 -14.27 27.17 -5.31
N ASP A 533 -13.36 26.94 -4.38
CA ASP A 533 -11.93 27.06 -4.63
C ASP A 533 -11.46 26.03 -5.70
N ILE A 534 -12.09 24.85 -5.78
CA ILE A 534 -11.87 23.88 -6.87
C ILE A 534 -12.22 24.48 -8.24
N ILE A 535 -13.40 25.09 -8.41
CA ILE A 535 -13.78 25.75 -9.68
C ILE A 535 -12.81 26.90 -9.99
N LEU A 536 -12.52 27.74 -8.99
CA LEU A 536 -11.64 28.90 -9.16
C LEU A 536 -10.23 28.50 -9.61
N SER A 537 -9.73 27.36 -9.15
CA SER A 537 -8.42 26.83 -9.54
C SER A 537 -8.34 26.44 -11.03
N GLY A 538 -9.47 26.16 -11.67
CA GLY A 538 -9.57 25.72 -13.06
C GLY A 538 -10.09 26.79 -14.04
N LEU A 539 -10.33 28.03 -13.61
CA LEU A 539 -10.94 29.06 -14.45
C LEU A 539 -10.20 29.30 -15.78
N ASP A 540 -10.99 29.59 -16.82
CA ASP A 540 -10.54 29.86 -18.19
C ASP A 540 -9.88 28.65 -18.88
N THR A 541 -10.20 27.44 -18.43
CA THR A 541 -9.78 26.19 -19.08
C THR A 541 -10.98 25.46 -19.65
N ASP A 542 -10.71 24.55 -20.59
CA ASP A 542 -11.75 23.70 -21.14
C ASP A 542 -12.11 22.60 -20.13
N ALA A 543 -13.39 22.23 -20.09
CA ALA A 543 -13.88 21.12 -19.30
C ALA A 543 -13.25 19.80 -19.77
N THR A 544 -13.01 18.86 -18.86
CA THR A 544 -12.60 17.50 -19.24
C THR A 544 -13.68 16.80 -20.06
N ALA A 545 -13.26 16.02 -21.07
CA ALA A 545 -14.18 15.26 -21.90
C ALA A 545 -14.93 14.20 -21.08
N GLY A 546 -16.24 14.08 -21.28
CA GLY A 546 -17.08 13.10 -20.57
C GLY A 546 -17.93 13.65 -19.42
N GLY A 547 -17.96 14.98 -19.24
CA GLY A 547 -18.80 15.66 -18.24
C GLY A 547 -18.00 16.02 -16.99
N ASP A 548 -17.27 17.15 -17.07
CA ASP A 548 -16.49 17.70 -15.97
C ASP A 548 -17.42 18.18 -14.84
N PRO A 549 -17.30 17.67 -13.60
CA PRO A 549 -18.19 18.07 -12.51
C PRO A 549 -18.15 19.57 -12.19
N ARG A 550 -17.07 20.26 -12.59
CA ARG A 550 -16.90 21.71 -12.38
C ARG A 550 -17.63 22.55 -13.42
N ASP A 551 -17.98 21.98 -14.57
CA ASP A 551 -18.77 22.62 -15.63
C ASP A 551 -20.26 22.49 -15.27
N LEU A 552 -20.69 23.32 -14.32
CA LEU A 552 -22.05 23.28 -13.78
C LEU A 552 -23.07 23.87 -14.76
N ASP A 553 -22.62 24.58 -15.80
CA ASP A 553 -23.48 25.06 -16.88
C ASP A 553 -23.52 24.26 -18.17
N LEU A 554 -22.63 23.27 -18.28
CA LEU A 554 -22.52 22.31 -19.36
C LEU A 554 -22.21 23.00 -20.70
N ASP A 555 -21.46 24.11 -20.66
CA ASP A 555 -21.04 24.85 -21.86
C ASP A 555 -19.68 24.38 -22.43
N GLY A 556 -19.01 23.45 -21.72
CA GLY A 556 -17.72 22.88 -22.10
C GLY A 556 -16.51 23.66 -21.58
N ARG A 557 -16.69 24.71 -20.77
CA ARG A 557 -15.61 25.52 -20.21
C ARG A 557 -15.82 25.75 -18.72
N ILE A 558 -14.71 25.87 -17.98
CA ILE A 558 -14.75 26.23 -16.56
C ILE A 558 -14.65 27.74 -16.42
N THR A 559 -15.76 28.38 -16.04
CA THR A 559 -15.90 29.84 -16.03
C THR A 559 -16.44 30.38 -14.71
N VAL A 560 -16.53 31.71 -14.62
CA VAL A 560 -17.16 32.39 -13.48
C VAL A 560 -18.66 32.08 -13.38
N LEU A 561 -19.32 31.64 -14.46
CA LEU A 561 -20.73 31.23 -14.42
C LEU A 561 -20.90 29.94 -13.59
N ASP A 562 -19.98 28.99 -13.70
CA ASP A 562 -19.97 27.78 -12.88
C ASP A 562 -19.81 28.10 -11.40
N ALA A 563 -18.83 28.96 -11.08
CA ALA A 563 -18.62 29.44 -9.72
C ALA A 563 -19.88 30.10 -9.12
N ARG A 564 -20.62 30.87 -9.93
CA ARG A 564 -21.89 31.47 -9.51
C ARG A 564 -22.99 30.43 -9.32
N ARG A 565 -23.07 29.41 -10.18
CA ARG A 565 -24.03 28.30 -10.02
C ARG A 565 -23.77 27.54 -8.74
N LEU A 566 -22.51 27.20 -8.46
CA LEU A 566 -22.12 26.53 -7.23
C LEU A 566 -22.59 27.29 -5.98
N VAL A 567 -22.37 28.61 -5.95
CA VAL A 567 -22.82 29.47 -4.83
C VAL A 567 -24.34 29.39 -4.60
N LEU A 568 -25.15 29.16 -5.65
CA LEU A 568 -26.60 28.97 -5.52
C LEU A 568 -26.99 27.58 -4.97
N LEU A 569 -26.09 26.60 -5.04
CA LEU A 569 -26.29 25.22 -4.56
C LEU A 569 -25.81 25.02 -3.12
N CYS A 570 -25.23 26.04 -2.51
CA CYS A 570 -24.55 25.91 -1.23
C CYS A 570 -25.40 25.36 -0.08
N SER A 571 -24.79 24.45 0.67
CA SER A 571 -25.42 23.75 1.80
C SER A 571 -25.59 24.64 3.04
N LYS A 572 -24.84 25.75 3.14
CA LYS A 572 -24.86 26.68 4.27
C LYS A 572 -25.10 28.11 3.79
N THR A 573 -25.80 28.89 4.62
CA THR A 573 -25.83 30.35 4.43
C THR A 573 -24.40 30.90 4.51
N GLN A 574 -23.95 31.65 3.49
CA GLN A 574 -22.67 32.38 3.42
C GLN A 574 -21.47 31.73 2.67
N CYS A 575 -21.66 30.77 1.76
CA CYS A 575 -20.56 30.34 0.89
C CYS A 575 -19.86 31.44 0.07
N ALA A 576 -20.60 32.50 -0.25
CA ALA A 576 -20.12 33.59 -1.10
C ALA A 576 -19.38 34.71 -0.33
N ARG A 577 -19.18 34.58 0.99
CA ARG A 577 -18.59 35.63 1.81
C ARG A 577 -17.10 35.45 2.02
#